data_AF-A0A1I6RK76-F1
#
_entry.id   AF-A0A1I6RK76-F1
#
_cell.length_a   1.000
_cell.length_b   1.000
_cell.length_c   1.000
_cell.angle_alpha   90.00
_cell.angle_beta   90.00
_cell.angle_gamma   90.00
#
_symmetry.space_group_name_H-M   'P 1'
#
loop_
_entity.id
_entity.type
_entity.pdbx_description
1 polymer ?
#
loop_
_entity_poly.entity_id
_entity_poly.type
_entity_poly.pdbx_seq_one_letter_code
_entity_poly.pdbx_strand_id
1 'polypeptide(L)' 'MTGSRRPLLVDIAATLERHGLPPDDYRLADEIDPEAVERVLGSDGPETEVRCSVRDVSLVITADGPRVSAA' A
#
# COMPACT_ATOMS: atom_id res chain seq x y z
N MET A 1 -16.75 6.87 -12.72
CA MET A 1 -15.42 6.50 -13.24
C MET A 1 -14.64 5.79 -12.14
N THR A 2 -14.81 4.48 -11.94
CA THR A 2 -13.91 3.71 -11.06
C THR A 2 -12.82 3.13 -11.96
N GLY A 3 -11.91 4.01 -12.37
CA GLY A 3 -10.83 3.68 -13.30
C GLY A 3 -9.91 2.62 -12.71
N SER A 4 -9.79 1.51 -13.42
CA SER A 4 -8.67 0.56 -13.41
C SER A 4 -8.07 0.25 -12.03
N ARG A 5 -8.84 -0.43 -11.19
CA ARG A 5 -8.33 -1.21 -10.04
C ARG A 5 -7.35 -2.28 -10.54
N ARG A 6 -6.06 -1.95 -10.67
CA ARG A 6 -5.10 -2.91 -10.13
C ARG A 6 -5.44 -3.02 -8.65
N PRO A 7 -5.57 -4.24 -8.09
CA PRO A 7 -5.80 -4.36 -6.66
C PRO A 7 -4.64 -3.61 -5.99
N LEU A 8 -4.93 -2.65 -5.12
CA LEU A 8 -3.93 -1.88 -4.39
C LEU A 8 -2.82 -2.80 -3.82
N LEU A 9 -3.21 -4.01 -3.41
CA LEU A 9 -2.34 -5.12 -3.02
C LEU A 9 -1.22 -5.44 -4.03
N VAL A 10 -1.53 -5.51 -5.33
CA VAL A 10 -0.57 -5.82 -6.39
C VAL A 10 0.47 -4.70 -6.50
N ASP A 11 0.04 -3.44 -6.42
CA ASP A 11 0.97 -2.31 -6.49
C ASP A 11 1.82 -2.21 -5.21
N ILE A 12 1.26 -2.53 -4.04
CA ILE A 12 2.02 -2.61 -2.78
C ILE A 12 3.05 -3.74 -2.89
N ALA A 13 2.64 -4.94 -3.32
CA ALA A 13 3.53 -6.09 -3.44
C ALA A 13 4.66 -5.85 -4.45
N ALA A 14 4.34 -5.30 -5.62
CA ALA A 14 5.35 -4.92 -6.62
C ALA A 14 6.29 -3.82 -6.11
N THR A 15 5.82 -2.95 -5.21
CA THR A 15 6.68 -1.93 -4.59
C THR A 15 7.60 -2.58 -3.55
N LEU A 16 7.09 -3.42 -2.67
CA LEU A 16 7.89 -4.18 -1.71
C LEU A 16 8.96 -5.04 -2.39
N GLU A 17 8.59 -5.77 -3.44
CA GLU A 17 9.50 -6.63 -4.21
C GLU A 17 10.64 -5.82 -4.86
N ARG A 18 10.33 -4.65 -5.45
CA ARG A 18 11.34 -3.72 -6.00
C ARG A 18 12.32 -3.21 -4.95
N HIS A 19 11.90 -3.18 -3.69
CA HIS A 19 12.73 -2.75 -2.55
C HIS A 19 13.37 -3.92 -1.79
N GLY A 20 13.28 -5.15 -2.31
CA GLY A 20 13.97 -6.32 -1.76
C GLY A 20 13.16 -7.13 -0.74
N LEU A 21 11.85 -6.86 -0.61
CA LEU A 21 10.95 -7.62 0.23
C LEU A 21 9.98 -8.43 -0.67
N PRO A 22 10.29 -9.70 -0.97
CA PRO A 22 9.42 -10.52 -1.83
C PRO A 22 8.14 -10.95 -1.08
N PRO A 23 7.04 -11.24 -1.80
CA PRO A 23 5.75 -11.60 -1.20
C PRO A 23 5.77 -12.90 -0.37
N ASP A 24 6.81 -13.72 -0.48
CA ASP A 24 7.01 -14.91 0.36
C ASP A 24 7.50 -14.57 1.79
N ASP A 25 8.10 -13.40 2.01
CA ASP A 25 8.66 -12.98 3.30
C ASP A 25 7.65 -12.29 4.24
N TYR A 26 6.47 -11.93 3.73
CA TYR A 26 5.43 -11.24 4.47
C TYR A 26 4.03 -11.73 4.09
N ARG A 27 3.06 -11.52 4.98
CA ARG A 27 1.65 -11.68 4.64
C ARG A 27 0.98 -10.32 4.70
N LEU A 28 0.71 -9.74 3.53
CA LEU A 28 0.16 -8.39 3.48
C LEU A 28 -1.18 -8.29 4.22
N ALA A 29 -2.02 -9.33 4.13
CA ALA A 29 -3.31 -9.39 4.83
C ALA A 29 -3.21 -9.48 6.36
N ASP A 30 -2.03 -9.81 6.90
CA ASP A 30 -1.78 -9.83 8.35
C ASP A 30 -1.39 -8.44 8.86
N GLU A 31 -0.73 -7.64 8.01
CA GLU A 31 -0.20 -6.32 8.37
C GLU A 31 -1.11 -5.16 7.90
N ILE A 32 -1.85 -5.35 6.80
CA ILE A 32 -2.63 -4.32 6.13
C ILE A 32 -3.96 -4.90 5.62
N ASP A 33 -5.08 -4.29 6.03
CA ASP A 33 -6.38 -4.54 5.42
C ASP A 33 -6.55 -3.63 4.19
N PRO A 34 -6.50 -4.17 2.95
CA PRO A 34 -6.57 -3.36 1.74
C PRO A 34 -7.92 -2.66 1.57
N GLU A 35 -9.03 -3.25 2.03
CA GLU A 35 -10.35 -2.66 1.91
C GLU A 35 -10.49 -1.46 2.86
N ALA A 36 -9.90 -1.55 4.06
CA ALA A 36 -9.82 -0.44 4.99
C ALA A 36 -8.98 0.71 4.42
N VAL A 37 -7.83 0.41 3.81
CA VAL A 37 -6.98 1.43 3.17
C VAL A 37 -7.71 2.11 2.02
N GLU A 38 -8.36 1.34 1.14
CA GLU A 38 -9.17 1.91 0.05
C GLU A 38 -10.30 2.81 0.59
N ARG A 39 -10.96 2.40 1.68
CA ARG A 39 -11.98 3.22 2.33
C ARG A 39 -11.42 4.54 2.86
N VAL A 40 -10.26 4.49 3.52
CA VAL A 40 -9.63 5.68 4.10
C VAL A 40 -9.23 6.65 2.98
N LEU A 41 -8.55 6.16 1.95
CA LEU A 41 -8.16 6.96 0.78
C LEU A 41 -9.37 7.53 0.02
N GLY A 42 -10.49 6.81 0.01
CA GLY A 42 -11.73 7.26 -0.60
C GLY A 42 -12.54 8.25 0.24
N SER A 43 -12.26 8.41 1.54
CA SER A 43 -13.10 9.20 2.45
C SER A 43 -12.65 10.65 2.62
N ASP A 44 -11.34 10.92 2.69
CA ASP A 44 -10.79 12.25 3.03
C ASP A 44 -10.16 13.00 1.83
N GLY A 45 -10.26 12.43 0.62
CA GLY A 45 -9.78 13.08 -0.62
C GLY A 45 -8.28 12.91 -0.89
N PRO A 46 -7.73 13.59 -1.91
CA PRO A 46 -6.42 13.28 -2.49
C PRO A 46 -5.21 13.58 -1.58
N GLU A 47 -5.42 14.26 -0.45
CA GLU A 47 -4.38 14.55 0.54
C GLU A 47 -4.24 13.43 1.60
N THR A 48 -5.11 12.43 1.55
CA THR A 48 -5.07 11.31 2.49
C THR A 48 -3.87 10.41 2.22
N GLU A 49 -3.06 10.20 3.26
CA GLU A 49 -1.96 9.25 3.24
C GLU A 49 -2.15 8.18 4.31
N VAL A 50 -2.02 6.92 3.91
CA VAL A 50 -1.96 5.81 4.86
C VAL A 50 -0.53 5.36 5.00
N ARG A 51 0.00 5.42 6.22
CA ARG A 51 1.35 4.96 6.54
C ARG A 51 1.28 3.64 7.28
N CYS A 52 2.00 2.66 6.78
CA CYS A 52 2.04 1.31 7.31
C CYS A 52 3.48 0.79 7.26
N SER A 53 3.83 -0.04 8.22
CA SER A 53 5.11 -0.75 8.21
C SER A 53 4.83 -2.19 7.81
N VAL A 54 5.59 -2.72 6.86
CA VAL A 54 5.60 -4.15 6.53
C VAL A 54 6.99 -4.65 6.83
N ARG A 55 7.13 -5.47 7.88
CA ARG A 55 8.43 -5.85 8.44
C ARG A 55 9.27 -4.62 8.82
N ASP A 56 10.37 -4.38 8.11
CA ASP A 56 11.31 -3.26 8.31
C ASP A 56 11.10 -2.14 7.27
N VAL A 57 10.15 -2.30 6.34
CA VAL A 57 9.90 -1.35 5.26
C VAL A 57 8.72 -0.45 5.61
N SER A 58 8.97 0.85 5.67
CA SER A 58 7.92 1.86 5.83
C SER A 58 7.29 2.19 4.47
N LEU A 59 5.99 1.96 4.34
CA LEU A 59 5.19 2.26 3.16
C LEU A 59 4.25 3.43 3.44
N VAL A 60 4.11 4.28 2.42
CA VAL A 60 3.13 5.35 2.34
C VAL A 60 2.25 5.06 1.15
N ILE A 61 0.95 4.95 1.39
CA ILE A 61 -0.05 4.66 0.38
C ILE A 61 -0.90 5.91 0.20
N THR A 62 -0.97 6.39 -1.04
CA THR A 62 -1.75 7.58 -1.42
C THR A 62 -2.70 7.22 -2.55
N ALA A 63 -3.56 8.15 -2.96
CA ALA A 63 -4.43 7.98 -4.13
C ALA A 63 -3.65 7.75 -5.45
N ASP A 64 -2.40 8.20 -5.53
CA ASP A 64 -1.52 7.99 -6.70
C ASP A 64 -0.87 6.59 -6.70
N GLY A 65 -0.82 5.95 -5.52
CA GLY A 65 -0.27 4.61 -5.33
C GLY A 65 0.63 4.50 -4.09
N PRO A 66 1.16 3.30 -3.84
CA PRO A 66 2.10 3.02 -2.77
C PRO A 66 3.53 3.44 -3.11
N ARG A 67 4.24 3.98 -2.11
CA ARG A 67 5.65 4.38 -2.18
C ARG A 67 6.36 4.00 -0.88
N VAL A 68 7.64 3.61 -0.96
CA VAL A 68 8.45 3.40 0.24
C VAL A 68 8.90 4.74 0.78
N SER A 69 8.69 4.97 2.08
CA SER A 69 9.28 6.11 2.79
C SER A 69 10.59 5.62 3.39
N ALA A 70 11.71 5.97 2.76
CA ALA A 70 13.00 5.84 3.42
C ALA A 70 13.00 6.76 4.65
N ALA A 71 13.33 6.21 5.81
CA ALA A 71 13.59 6.99 7.03
C ALA A 71 14.93 7.72 6.91
#